data_AF-A0A418RH85-F1
#
_entry.id   AF-A0A418RH85-F1
#
_cell.length_a   1.000
_cell.length_b   1.000
_cell.length_c   1.000
_cell.angle_alpha   90.00
_cell.angle_beta   90.00
_cell.angle_gamma   90.00
#
_symmetry.space_group_name_H-M   'P 1'
#
loop_
_entity.id
_entity.type
_entity.pdbx_description
1 polymer ?
#
loop_
_entity_poly.entity_id
_entity_poly.type
_entity_poly.pdbx_seq_one_letter_code
_entity_poly.pdbx_strand_id
1 'polypeptide(L)'
;MNIKQLLITITTIAFLSSGVVRASEHHSGHGGGPKSSGGSAGACGKPQLAKFLPAHLANVAPEASFSFVAFNIDKPENVSVTVKNIPVEVIAEFKDPFYVIKGKLPASLVDTAARINIKVAAKSPHCEAEAGWLLLIGK
;
A
#
# COMPACT_ATOMS: atom_id res chain seq x y z
N MET A 1 13.38 12.12 74.30
CA MET A 1 12.53 11.21 75.08
C MET A 1 12.10 10.08 74.16
N ASN A 2 12.54 8.86 74.45
CA ASN A 2 12.25 7.63 73.70
C ASN A 2 10.84 7.13 74.04
N ILE A 3 10.08 6.62 73.07
CA ILE A 3 9.11 5.52 73.20
C ILE A 3 8.67 5.13 71.78
N LYS A 4 9.23 4.03 71.26
CA LYS A 4 8.71 2.65 71.30
C LYS A 4 7.53 2.43 70.36
N GLN A 5 7.85 1.66 69.32
CA GLN A 5 7.04 0.62 68.68
C GLN A 5 5.53 0.85 68.63
N LEU A 6 5.02 1.04 67.41
CA LEU A 6 3.83 0.31 67.00
C LEU A 6 3.96 -0.08 65.52
N LEU A 7 4.24 -1.37 65.31
CA LEU A 7 4.05 -2.06 64.05
C LEU A 7 2.57 -1.95 63.66
N ILE A 8 2.28 -1.20 62.60
CA ILE A 8 1.01 -1.30 61.89
C ILE A 8 1.38 -1.72 60.46
N THR A 9 1.31 -3.03 60.25
CA THR A 9 1.29 -3.66 58.93
C THR A 9 0.06 -3.17 58.16
N ILE A 10 0.26 -2.18 57.30
CA ILE A 10 -0.73 -1.77 56.29
C ILE A 10 -0.40 -2.51 55.00
N THR A 11 -1.11 -3.63 54.80
CA THR A 11 -1.10 -4.40 53.57
C THR A 11 -1.97 -3.69 52.53
N THR A 12 -1.39 -2.78 51.76
CA THR A 12 -2.06 -2.19 50.59
C THR A 12 -1.84 -3.07 49.37
N ILE A 13 -2.87 -3.86 49.05
CA ILE A 13 -2.99 -4.59 47.79
C ILE A 13 -3.10 -3.55 46.66
N ALA A 14 -2.02 -3.36 45.91
CA ALA A 14 -2.06 -2.64 44.66
C ALA A 14 -2.77 -3.52 43.61
N PHE A 15 -4.04 -3.21 43.34
CA PHE A 15 -4.69 -3.69 42.12
C PHE A 15 -4.01 -3.00 40.94
N LEU A 16 -3.04 -3.69 40.35
CA LEU A 16 -2.53 -3.40 39.02
C LEU A 16 -3.67 -3.65 38.05
N SER A 17 -4.37 -2.58 37.64
CA SER A 17 -5.17 -2.60 36.43
C SER A 17 -4.19 -2.82 35.27
N SER A 18 -3.98 -4.07 34.86
CA SER A 18 -3.35 -4.39 33.59
C SER A 18 -4.27 -3.87 32.48
N GLY A 19 -4.17 -2.58 32.18
CA GLY A 19 -4.60 -2.07 30.89
C GLY A 19 -3.82 -2.87 29.85
N VAL A 20 -4.51 -3.77 29.15
CA VAL A 20 -3.93 -4.53 28.06
C VAL A 20 -3.61 -3.54 26.96
N VAL A 21 -2.38 -3.01 26.97
CA VAL A 21 -1.82 -2.30 25.83
C VAL A 21 -1.74 -3.33 24.71
N ARG A 22 -2.70 -3.32 23.78
CA ARG A 22 -2.55 -4.06 22.53
C ARG A 22 -1.56 -3.28 21.67
N ALA A 23 -0.28 -3.49 21.90
CA ALA A 23 0.71 -3.31 20.86
C ALA A 23 0.41 -4.39 19.81
N SER A 24 -0.23 -4.03 18.69
CA SER A 24 -0.21 -4.87 17.51
C SER A 24 1.16 -4.73 16.87
N GLU A 25 2.15 -5.36 17.50
CA GLU A 25 3.43 -5.69 16.90
C GLU A 25 3.19 -6.81 15.89
N HIS A 26 2.76 -6.44 14.69
CA HIS A 26 2.75 -7.37 13.57
C HIS A 26 4.03 -7.19 12.77
N HIS A 27 5.08 -7.87 13.22
CA HIS A 27 6.21 -8.22 12.37
C HIS A 27 5.98 -9.64 11.86
N SER A 28 5.61 -9.79 10.59
CA SER A 28 5.83 -11.04 9.87
C SER A 28 5.66 -10.90 8.37
N GLY A 29 6.78 -11.08 7.67
CA GLY A 29 6.82 -11.97 6.52
C GLY A 29 6.69 -11.33 5.15
N HIS A 30 7.84 -10.98 4.56
CA HIS A 30 8.03 -11.17 3.13
C HIS A 30 8.04 -12.67 2.83
N GLY A 31 7.11 -13.12 1.99
CA GLY A 31 7.05 -14.49 1.48
C GLY A 31 6.12 -14.53 0.27
N GLY A 32 6.72 -14.64 -0.92
CA GLY A 32 6.00 -14.77 -2.19
C GLY A 32 5.23 -16.08 -2.28
N GLY A 33 4.00 -15.99 -2.80
CA GLY A 33 3.14 -17.12 -3.13
C GLY A 33 1.71 -16.63 -3.41
N PRO A 34 0.98 -17.21 -4.39
CA PRO A 34 -0.36 -16.75 -4.71
C PRO A 34 -1.31 -17.24 -3.61
N LYS A 35 -1.78 -16.32 -2.75
CA LYS A 35 -2.92 -16.61 -1.87
C LYS A 35 -4.20 -16.61 -2.70
N SER A 36 -4.51 -17.76 -3.30
CA SER A 36 -5.88 -18.09 -3.66
C SER A 36 -6.66 -18.31 -2.36
N SER A 37 -7.53 -17.37 -2.02
CA SER A 37 -8.49 -17.53 -0.93
C SER A 37 -9.88 -17.66 -1.55
N GLY A 38 -10.43 -18.87 -1.49
CA GLY A 38 -11.82 -19.15 -1.80
C GLY A 38 -12.71 -18.69 -0.67
N GLY A 39 -13.78 -17.97 -1.00
CA GLY A 39 -14.84 -17.54 -0.09
C GLY A 39 -15.94 -16.85 -0.90
N SER A 40 -17.01 -17.59 -1.19
CA SER A 40 -18.12 -17.14 -2.03
C SER A 40 -19.13 -16.31 -1.24
N ALA A 41 -19.21 -15.00 -1.52
CA ALA A 41 -20.41 -14.16 -1.46
C ALA A 41 -20.11 -12.79 -2.11
N GLY A 42 -20.40 -12.67 -3.41
CA GLY A 42 -20.23 -11.44 -4.20
C GLY A 42 -18.91 -11.40 -4.97
N ALA A 43 -18.78 -12.21 -6.03
CA ALA A 43 -17.62 -12.25 -6.91
C ALA A 43 -17.51 -10.97 -7.76
N CYS A 44 -17.26 -9.82 -7.13
CA CYS A 44 -16.82 -8.66 -7.89
C CYS A 44 -15.42 -8.99 -8.43
N GLY A 45 -15.27 -8.91 -9.75
CA GLY A 45 -14.03 -9.24 -10.43
C GLY A 45 -12.92 -8.32 -9.94
N LYS A 46 -12.05 -8.81 -9.05
CA LYS A 46 -10.99 -8.01 -8.46
C LYS A 46 -10.10 -7.43 -9.56
N PRO A 47 -9.79 -6.11 -9.55
CA PRO A 47 -8.91 -5.51 -10.53
C PRO A 47 -7.57 -6.25 -10.59
N GLN A 48 -7.09 -6.48 -11.81
CA GLN A 48 -5.77 -7.07 -12.03
C GLN A 48 -4.86 -6.03 -12.69
N LEU A 49 -3.68 -5.84 -12.14
CA LEU A 49 -2.68 -4.89 -12.60
C LEU A 49 -1.47 -5.66 -13.15
N ALA A 50 -1.09 -5.38 -14.38
CA ALA A 50 -0.04 -6.14 -15.07
C ALA A 50 0.72 -5.30 -16.10
N LYS A 51 1.75 -5.89 -16.72
CA LYS A 51 2.51 -5.32 -17.84
C LYS A 51 3.09 -3.94 -17.52
N PHE A 52 3.72 -3.82 -16.35
CA PHE A 52 4.39 -2.60 -15.90
C PHE A 52 5.57 -2.27 -16.80
N LEU A 53 5.57 -1.07 -17.34
CA LEU A 53 6.62 -0.51 -18.18
C LEU A 53 6.97 0.90 -17.70
N PRO A 54 8.25 1.29 -17.63
CA PRO A 54 9.44 0.44 -17.75
C PRO A 54 9.50 -0.67 -16.69
N ALA A 55 10.31 -1.71 -16.93
CA ALA A 55 10.43 -2.84 -16.02
C ALA A 55 10.92 -2.41 -14.62
N HIS A 56 10.66 -3.23 -13.61
CA HIS A 56 11.15 -2.98 -12.26
C HIS A 56 12.67 -2.77 -12.24
N LEU A 57 13.12 -1.72 -11.55
CA LEU A 57 14.50 -1.25 -11.45
C LEU A 57 15.13 -0.78 -12.77
N ALA A 58 14.34 -0.56 -13.82
CA ALA A 58 14.85 0.07 -15.03
C ALA A 58 15.41 1.47 -14.72
N ASN A 59 16.56 1.77 -15.32
CA ASN A 59 17.15 3.10 -15.31
C ASN A 59 16.51 3.94 -16.43
N VAL A 60 15.93 5.09 -16.08
CA VAL A 60 15.15 5.93 -16.97
C VAL A 60 15.58 7.38 -16.87
N ALA A 61 15.34 8.15 -17.92
CA ALA A 61 15.52 9.60 -17.89
C ALA A 61 14.48 10.27 -16.96
N PRO A 62 14.76 11.48 -16.45
CA PRO A 62 13.74 12.34 -15.87
C PRO A 62 12.51 12.48 -16.77
N GLU A 63 11.33 12.63 -16.16
CA GLU A 63 10.04 12.76 -16.86
C GLU A 63 9.67 11.60 -17.81
N ALA A 64 10.37 10.46 -17.71
CA ALA A 64 10.06 9.30 -18.54
C ALA A 64 8.60 8.86 -18.39
N SER A 65 8.03 8.40 -19.49
CA SER A 65 6.69 7.83 -19.51
C SER A 65 6.69 6.45 -18.84
N PHE A 66 5.60 6.13 -18.16
CA PHE A 66 5.32 4.80 -17.65
C PHE A 66 3.93 4.34 -18.09
N SER A 67 3.70 3.02 -18.08
CA SER A 67 2.40 2.44 -18.36
C SER A 67 2.20 1.10 -17.67
N PHE A 68 0.93 0.70 -17.57
CA PHE A 68 0.51 -0.61 -17.11
C PHE A 68 -0.88 -0.93 -17.66
N VAL A 69 -1.27 -2.20 -17.55
CA VAL A 69 -2.60 -2.67 -17.93
C VAL A 69 -3.43 -2.91 -16.68
N ALA A 70 -4.68 -2.48 -16.72
CA ALA A 70 -5.69 -2.71 -15.69
C ALA A 70 -6.88 -3.49 -16.27
N PHE A 71 -7.14 -4.69 -15.73
CA PHE A 71 -8.30 -5.51 -16.04
C PHE A 71 -9.34 -5.41 -14.94
N ASN A 72 -10.60 -5.69 -15.28
CA ASN A 72 -11.73 -5.72 -14.33
C ASN A 72 -11.85 -4.42 -13.53
N ILE A 73 -11.62 -3.28 -14.20
CA ILE A 73 -11.92 -1.97 -13.64
C ILE A 73 -13.19 -1.44 -14.28
N ASP A 74 -14.07 -0.88 -13.45
CA ASP A 74 -15.37 -0.36 -13.90
C ASP A 74 -15.22 0.96 -14.67
N LYS A 75 -14.37 1.86 -14.17
CA LYS A 75 -14.01 3.10 -14.85
C LYS A 75 -12.56 3.48 -14.55
N PRO A 76 -11.88 4.16 -15.48
CA PRO A 76 -10.48 4.55 -15.29
C PRO A 76 -10.28 5.57 -14.16
N GLU A 77 -11.28 6.36 -13.79
CA GLU A 77 -11.18 7.34 -12.69
C GLU A 77 -11.03 6.69 -11.32
N ASN A 78 -11.30 5.38 -11.21
CA ASN A 78 -11.05 4.61 -10.00
C ASN A 78 -9.56 4.30 -9.80
N VAL A 79 -8.72 4.57 -10.79
CA VAL A 79 -7.27 4.34 -10.74
C VAL A 79 -6.58 5.62 -10.30
N SER A 80 -5.90 5.55 -9.16
CA SER A 80 -5.02 6.61 -8.67
C SER A 80 -3.56 6.15 -8.74
N VAL A 81 -2.69 7.05 -9.20
CA VAL A 81 -1.26 6.79 -9.31
C VAL A 81 -0.49 7.88 -8.59
N THR A 82 0.50 7.46 -7.80
CA THR A 82 1.45 8.35 -7.17
C THR A 82 2.87 7.89 -7.46
N VAL A 83 3.81 8.81 -7.54
CA VAL A 83 5.24 8.53 -7.70
C VAL A 83 5.96 9.21 -6.56
N LYS A 84 6.59 8.43 -5.67
CA LYS A 84 7.21 8.96 -4.42
C LYS A 84 6.23 9.85 -3.63
N ASN A 85 4.97 9.41 -3.53
CA ASN A 85 3.83 10.10 -2.89
C ASN A 85 3.36 11.39 -3.57
N ILE A 86 3.87 11.72 -4.76
CA ILE A 86 3.38 12.82 -5.59
C ILE A 86 2.28 12.28 -6.51
N PRO A 87 1.04 12.79 -6.47
CA PRO A 87 -0.01 12.41 -7.41
C PRO A 87 0.42 12.67 -8.85
N VAL A 88 0.11 11.74 -9.74
CA VAL A 88 0.40 11.86 -11.18
C VAL A 88 -0.88 11.72 -11.97
N GLU A 89 -1.07 12.62 -12.93
CA GLU A 89 -2.13 12.52 -13.91
C GLU A 89 -1.87 11.35 -14.86
N VAL A 90 -2.91 10.57 -15.12
CA VAL A 90 -2.83 9.41 -16.03
C VAL A 90 -3.93 9.48 -17.08
N ILE A 91 -3.59 8.99 -18.27
CA ILE A 91 -4.51 8.82 -19.38
C ILE A 91 -4.84 7.34 -19.47
N ALA A 92 -6.13 7.02 -19.63
CA ALA A 92 -6.60 5.67 -19.82
C ALA A 92 -7.14 5.47 -21.24
N GLU A 93 -6.66 4.42 -21.90
CA GLU A 93 -7.11 4.01 -23.23
C GLU A 93 -7.78 2.64 -23.11
N PHE A 94 -9.08 2.56 -23.41
CA PHE A 94 -9.79 1.29 -23.41
C PHE A 94 -9.36 0.43 -24.59
N LYS A 95 -8.94 -0.80 -24.31
CA LYS A 95 -8.60 -1.85 -25.26
C LYS A 95 -9.23 -3.14 -24.78
N ASP A 96 -10.40 -3.48 -25.32
CA ASP A 96 -11.18 -4.64 -24.89
C ASP A 96 -10.29 -5.89 -24.68
N PRO A 97 -10.31 -6.53 -23.48
CA PRO A 97 -11.18 -6.31 -22.31
C PRO A 97 -10.54 -5.49 -21.15
N PHE A 98 -9.58 -4.60 -21.42
CA PHE A 98 -8.79 -3.89 -20.40
C PHE A 98 -8.54 -2.42 -20.70
N TYR A 99 -7.96 -1.69 -19.75
CA TYR A 99 -7.43 -0.35 -19.95
C TYR A 99 -5.90 -0.37 -19.99
N VAL A 100 -5.33 0.40 -20.91
CA VAL A 100 -3.92 0.78 -20.87
C VAL A 100 -3.82 2.13 -20.19
N ILE A 101 -3.19 2.17 -19.02
CA ILE A 101 -2.97 3.39 -18.24
C ILE A 101 -1.57 3.90 -18.53
N LYS A 102 -1.45 5.19 -18.84
CA LYS A 102 -0.18 5.86 -19.17
C LYS A 102 -0.01 7.12 -18.33
N GLY A 103 1.21 7.38 -17.88
CA GLY A 103 1.56 8.60 -17.14
C GLY A 103 3.02 8.99 -17.36
N LYS A 104 3.46 10.06 -16.70
CA LYS A 104 4.85 10.53 -16.71
C LYS A 104 5.38 10.71 -15.29
N LEU A 105 6.67 10.46 -15.10
CA LEU A 105 7.33 10.78 -13.84
C LEU A 105 7.30 12.31 -13.60
N PRO A 106 7.08 12.78 -12.36
CA PRO A 106 7.18 14.20 -12.05
C PRO A 106 8.57 14.77 -12.35
N ALA A 107 8.64 15.98 -12.91
CA ALA A 107 9.89 16.66 -13.26
C ALA A 107 10.82 16.91 -12.06
N SER A 108 10.28 16.93 -10.83
CA SER A 108 11.06 17.09 -9.60
C SER A 108 11.88 15.85 -9.23
N LEU A 109 11.70 14.72 -9.91
CA LEU A 109 12.41 13.48 -9.64
C LEU A 109 13.58 13.32 -10.62
N VAL A 110 14.79 13.53 -10.11
CA VAL A 110 16.07 13.39 -10.82
C VAL A 110 17.07 12.75 -9.86
N ASP A 111 17.98 11.91 -10.37
CA ASP A 111 19.05 11.25 -9.59
C ASP A 111 18.52 10.56 -8.32
N THR A 112 17.38 9.85 -8.44
CA THR A 112 16.67 9.24 -7.32
C THR A 112 16.03 7.92 -7.73
N ALA A 113 15.88 7.00 -6.79
CA ALA A 113 14.92 5.91 -6.92
C ALA A 113 13.50 6.44 -6.63
N ALA A 114 12.51 5.98 -7.38
CA ALA A 114 11.12 6.36 -7.18
C ALA A 114 10.19 5.15 -7.35
N ARG A 115 9.27 4.97 -6.39
CA ARG A 115 8.23 3.94 -6.49
C ARG A 115 6.99 4.55 -7.09
N ILE A 116 6.53 3.95 -8.19
CA ILE A 116 5.19 4.17 -8.73
C ILE A 116 4.24 3.30 -7.91
N ASN A 117 3.27 3.91 -7.23
CA ASN A 117 2.20 3.22 -6.51
C ASN A 117 0.89 3.40 -7.26
N ILE A 118 0.15 2.32 -7.41
CA ILE A 118 -1.18 2.29 -8.02
C ILE A 118 -2.17 1.84 -6.97
N LYS A 119 -3.31 2.52 -6.89
CA LYS A 119 -4.48 2.05 -6.15
C LYS A 119 -5.70 2.11 -7.04
N VAL A 120 -6.47 1.03 -7.04
CA VAL A 120 -7.75 0.93 -7.73
C VAL A 120 -8.84 0.84 -6.68
N ALA A 121 -9.67 1.88 -6.61
CA ALA A 121 -10.86 1.88 -5.79
C ALA A 121 -11.90 0.93 -6.38
N ALA A 122 -12.68 0.28 -5.53
CA ALA A 122 -13.78 -0.57 -5.94
C ALA A 122 -15.13 0.02 -5.54
N LYS A 123 -16.16 -0.31 -6.32
CA LYS A 123 -17.57 -0.01 -5.98
C LYS A 123 -18.05 -0.80 -4.76
N SER A 124 -17.52 -1.99 -4.56
CA SER A 124 -17.86 -2.88 -3.45
C SER A 124 -16.68 -2.94 -2.48
N PRO A 125 -16.94 -2.94 -1.16
CA PRO A 125 -15.90 -3.21 -0.17
C PRO A 125 -15.18 -4.51 -0.50
N HIS A 126 -13.86 -4.54 -0.31
CA HIS A 126 -12.99 -5.72 -0.50
C HIS A 126 -12.62 -6.07 -1.95
N CYS A 127 -13.01 -5.24 -2.91
CA CYS A 127 -12.61 -5.37 -4.31
C CYS A 127 -11.46 -4.45 -4.73
N GLU A 128 -10.83 -3.77 -3.78
CA GLU A 128 -9.74 -2.85 -4.06
C GLU A 128 -8.48 -3.62 -4.50
N ALA A 129 -7.67 -3.01 -5.34
CA ALA A 129 -6.36 -3.53 -5.71
C ALA A 129 -5.29 -2.47 -5.55
N GLU A 130 -4.12 -2.88 -5.07
CA GLU A 130 -2.93 -2.04 -5.00
C GLU A 130 -1.76 -2.77 -5.65
N ALA A 131 -0.92 -2.02 -6.35
CA ALA A 131 0.34 -2.52 -6.90
C ALA A 131 1.37 -1.40 -6.95
N GLY A 132 2.60 -1.73 -7.30
CA GLY A 132 3.62 -0.71 -7.54
C GLY A 132 4.98 -1.31 -7.80
N TRP A 133 5.83 -0.54 -8.46
CA TRP A 133 7.19 -0.95 -8.77
C TRP A 133 8.16 0.23 -8.65
N LEU A 134 9.42 -0.08 -8.39
CA LEU A 134 10.51 0.89 -8.29
C LEU A 134 11.15 1.10 -9.67
N LEU A 135 11.50 2.35 -9.97
CA LEU A 135 12.36 2.77 -11.08
C LEU A 135 13.58 3.53 -10.52
N LEU A 136 14.68 3.48 -11.25
CA LEU A 136 15.86 4.32 -11.01
C LEU A 136 15.83 5.47 -12.00
N ILE A 137 15.88 6.71 -11.51
CA ILE A 137 15.83 7.91 -12.34
C ILE A 137 17.23 8.49 -12.40
N GLY A 138 17.76 8.59 -13.62
CA GLY A 138 19.07 9.15 -13.90
C GLY A 138 19.14 10.66 -13.73
N LYS A 139 20.27 11.21 -14.15
CA LYS A 139 20.54 12.65 -14.18
C LYS A 139 19.91 13.32 -15.39
#